data_AF-A0A176S6D6-F1
#
_entry.id   AF-A0A176S6D6-F1
#
_cell.length_a   1.000
_cell.length_b   1.000
_cell.length_c   1.000
_cell.angle_alpha   90.00
_cell.angle_beta   90.00
_cell.angle_gamma   90.00
#
_symmetry.space_group_name_H-M   'P 1'
#
loop_
_entity.id
_entity.type
_entity.pdbx_description
1 polymer ?
#
loop_
_entity_poly.entity_id
_entity_poly.type
_entity_poly.pdbx_seq_one_letter_code
_entity_poly.pdbx_strand_id
1 'polypeptide(L)'
;NPERVSMPDFDIDFCMEGRDDVINYVAQRYGRERVSQIITYGTMAAKAVVRDVGRVLAHPHGFVDKIAKLIPFELGITLDKALEKEEALRSRYEQEEDVRALIDMARQLEGLTRNSGKHAGGVVIAPTVLTDFTPLYCEQDSTDLISQFDKGDVEAVGLAGA
;
A
#
# COMPACT_ATOMS: atom_id res chain seq x y z
N ASN A 1 19.60 1.69 -21.16
CA ASN A 1 21.06 1.68 -20.95
C ASN A 1 21.57 0.32 -21.41
N PRO A 2 22.39 0.22 -22.48
CA PRO A 2 22.83 -1.06 -23.04
C PRO A 2 23.66 -1.93 -22.08
N GLU A 3 24.28 -1.32 -21.07
CA GLU A 3 25.10 -2.02 -20.06
C GLU A 3 24.29 -2.51 -18.85
N ARG A 4 23.00 -2.15 -18.77
CA ARG A 4 22.09 -2.56 -17.70
C ARG A 4 21.04 -3.50 -18.28
N VAL A 5 21.06 -4.77 -17.86
CA VAL A 5 19.94 -5.70 -18.11
C VAL A 5 18.78 -5.28 -17.21
N SER A 6 17.95 -4.38 -17.72
CA SER A 6 16.68 -3.99 -17.11
C SER A 6 15.63 -3.88 -18.19
N MET A 7 14.36 -4.17 -17.86
CA MET A 7 13.29 -3.91 -18.80
C MET A 7 13.28 -2.44 -19.22
N PRO A 8 12.99 -2.16 -20.50
CA PRO A 8 12.76 -0.79 -20.94
C PRO A 8 11.47 -0.29 -20.27
N ASP A 9 11.64 0.63 -19.32
CA ASP A 9 10.53 1.32 -18.66
C ASP A 9 10.28 2.63 -19.41
N PHE A 10 9.09 2.76 -20.00
CA PHE A 10 8.59 4.03 -20.52
C PHE A 10 7.52 4.47 -19.54
N ASP A 11 7.92 5.14 -18.45
CA ASP A 11 7.01 5.72 -17.46
C ASP A 11 6.11 6.76 -18.18
N ILE A 12 4.93 6.36 -18.64
CA ILE A 12 3.96 7.24 -19.31
C ILE A 12 2.90 7.60 -18.27
N ASP A 13 3.17 8.68 -17.54
CA ASP A 13 2.21 9.22 -16.59
C ASP A 13 1.04 9.92 -17.29
N PHE A 14 -0.19 9.54 -16.95
CA PHE A 14 -1.40 10.27 -17.30
C PHE A 14 -1.91 11.07 -16.09
N CYS A 15 -2.56 12.20 -16.34
CA CYS A 15 -3.26 12.93 -15.27
C CYS A 15 -4.32 12.01 -14.63
N MET A 16 -4.60 12.19 -13.34
CA MET A 16 -5.70 11.45 -12.68
C MET A 16 -7.05 11.75 -13.36
N GLU A 17 -7.24 12.97 -13.87
CA GLU A 17 -8.40 13.32 -14.69
C GLU A 17 -8.29 12.69 -16.08
N GLY A 18 -9.27 11.85 -16.46
CA GLY A 18 -9.28 11.13 -17.75
C GLY A 18 -8.55 9.78 -17.74
N ARG A 19 -8.02 9.34 -16.58
CA ARG A 19 -7.35 8.04 -16.41
C ARG A 19 -8.23 6.87 -16.85
N ASP A 20 -9.49 6.87 -16.43
CA ASP A 20 -10.42 5.78 -16.74
C ASP A 20 -10.69 5.71 -18.26
N ASP A 21 -10.72 6.85 -18.94
CA ASP A 21 -10.88 6.90 -20.41
C ASP A 21 -9.67 6.31 -21.13
N VAL A 22 -8.45 6.59 -20.64
CA VAL A 22 -7.21 5.98 -21.16
C VAL A 22 -7.22 4.47 -20.93
N ILE A 23 -7.55 4.01 -19.71
CA ILE A 23 -7.65 2.57 -19.40
C ILE A 23 -8.67 1.89 -20.31
N ASN A 24 -9.84 2.51 -20.49
CA ASN A 24 -10.89 1.99 -21.35
C ASN A 24 -10.43 1.94 -22.81
N TYR A 25 -9.75 2.97 -23.30
CA TYR A 25 -9.19 3.00 -24.65
C TYR A 25 -8.17 1.89 -24.87
N VAL A 26 -7.21 1.74 -23.94
CA VAL A 26 -6.15 0.72 -24.01
C VAL A 26 -6.77 -0.68 -23.95
N ALA A 27 -7.74 -0.90 -23.07
CA ALA A 27 -8.46 -2.16 -22.97
C ALA A 27 -9.26 -2.49 -24.25
N GLN A 28 -9.92 -1.51 -24.86
CA GLN A 28 -10.60 -1.70 -26.15
C GLN A 28 -9.62 -1.99 -27.29
N ARG A 29 -8.43 -1.36 -27.26
CA ARG A 29 -7.41 -1.50 -28.31
C ARG A 29 -6.67 -2.84 -28.26
N TYR A 30 -6.32 -3.31 -27.07
CA TYR A 30 -5.45 -4.49 -26.89
C TYR A 30 -6.17 -5.74 -26.34
N GLY A 31 -7.43 -5.60 -25.92
CA GLY A 31 -8.20 -6.67 -25.27
C GLY A 31 -8.24 -6.47 -23.75
N ARG A 32 -9.45 -6.53 -23.17
CA ARG A 32 -9.68 -6.28 -21.74
C ARG A 32 -8.97 -7.30 -20.85
N GLU A 33 -8.81 -8.52 -21.35
CA GLU A 33 -8.11 -9.63 -20.72
C GLU A 33 -6.58 -9.53 -20.75
N ARG A 34 -6.04 -8.53 -21.47
CA ARG A 34 -4.60 -8.26 -21.61
C ARG A 34 -4.16 -6.99 -20.88
N VAL A 35 -5.10 -6.22 -20.35
CA VAL A 35 -4.86 -4.91 -19.75
C VAL A 35 -5.32 -4.91 -18.30
N SER A 36 -4.42 -4.57 -17.38
CA SER A 36 -4.69 -4.59 -15.94
C SER A 36 -4.16 -3.35 -15.24
N GLN A 37 -4.79 -2.97 -14.14
CA GLN A 37 -4.16 -2.08 -13.17
C GLN A 37 -3.24 -2.88 -12.23
N ILE A 38 -2.28 -2.21 -11.61
CA ILE A 38 -1.38 -2.85 -10.64
C ILE A 38 -2.01 -2.76 -9.24
N ILE A 39 -1.94 -3.81 -8.43
CA ILE A 39 -2.40 -3.76 -7.03
C ILE A 39 -1.43 -2.92 -6.19
N THR A 40 -1.97 -2.26 -5.17
CA THR A 40 -1.17 -1.73 -4.06
C THR A 40 -1.58 -2.41 -2.78
N TYR A 41 -0.62 -2.61 -1.88
CA TYR A 41 -0.89 -3.12 -0.55
C TYR A 41 -0.75 -2.01 0.47
N GLY A 42 -1.87 -1.64 1.10
CA GLY A 42 -1.84 -0.74 2.24
C GLY A 42 -1.34 -1.48 3.47
N THR A 43 -0.28 -0.96 4.10
CA THR A 43 0.28 -1.52 5.32
C THR A 43 -0.15 -0.73 6.55
N MET A 44 -0.08 -1.37 7.72
CA MET A 44 -0.37 -0.71 9.00
C MET A 44 0.83 0.15 9.45
N ALA A 45 0.87 1.40 8.98
CA ALA A 45 1.86 2.38 9.42
C ALA A 45 1.69 2.73 10.92
N ALA A 46 2.76 3.21 11.58
CA ALA A 46 2.83 3.49 13.01
C ALA A 46 1.57 4.15 13.62
N LYS A 47 1.07 5.23 13.00
CA LYS A 47 -0.15 5.92 13.47
C LYS A 47 -1.43 5.10 13.26
N ALA A 48 -1.53 4.40 12.14
CA ALA A 48 -2.70 3.60 11.81
C ALA A 48 -2.79 2.38 12.74
N VAL A 49 -1.68 1.68 12.96
CA VAL A 49 -1.64 0.48 13.81
C VAL A 49 -2.01 0.81 15.26
N VAL A 50 -1.53 1.93 15.81
CA VAL A 50 -1.90 2.41 17.16
C VAL A 50 -3.40 2.69 17.27
N ARG A 51 -3.99 3.30 16.23
CA ARG A 51 -5.44 3.57 16.19
C ARG A 51 -6.27 2.29 16.10
N ASP A 52 -5.84 1.35 15.28
CA ASP A 52 -6.56 0.08 15.08
C ASP A 52 -6.48 -0.80 16.33
N VAL A 53 -5.29 -0.98 16.91
CA VAL A 53 -5.10 -1.72 18.15
C VAL A 53 -5.88 -1.08 19.30
N GLY A 54 -5.77 0.24 19.46
CA GLY A 54 -6.48 0.95 20.52
C GLY A 54 -8.00 0.77 20.44
N ARG A 55 -8.56 0.75 19.22
CA ARG A 55 -9.98 0.47 18.98
C ARG A 55 -10.35 -0.98 19.32
N VAL A 56 -9.52 -1.96 18.97
CA VAL A 56 -9.76 -3.38 19.27
C VAL A 56 -9.71 -3.64 20.78
N LEU A 57 -8.80 -2.97 21.50
CA LEU A 57 -8.72 -2.99 22.96
C LEU A 57 -9.82 -2.17 23.65
N ALA A 58 -10.79 -1.64 22.89
CA ALA A 58 -11.91 -0.84 23.37
C ALA A 58 -11.51 0.45 24.12
N HIS A 59 -10.34 1.01 23.84
CA HIS A 59 -9.97 2.30 24.38
C HIS A 59 -10.79 3.43 23.73
N PRO A 60 -11.15 4.49 24.48
CA PRO A 60 -11.83 5.64 23.92
C PRO A 60 -11.01 6.31 22.80
N HIS A 61 -11.67 6.75 21.73
CA HIS A 61 -11.00 7.41 20.60
C HIS A 61 -10.09 8.57 21.04
N GLY A 62 -10.53 9.39 22.00
CA GLY A 62 -9.74 10.51 22.52
C GLY A 62 -8.47 10.10 23.27
N PHE A 63 -8.43 8.90 23.86
CA PHE A 63 -7.22 8.35 24.48
C PHE A 63 -6.22 7.94 23.39
N VAL A 64 -6.68 7.15 22.43
CA VAL A 64 -5.85 6.61 21.35
C VAL A 64 -5.32 7.72 20.44
N ASP A 65 -6.14 8.72 20.12
CA ASP A 65 -5.73 9.85 19.27
C ASP A 65 -4.64 10.71 19.93
N LYS A 66 -4.66 10.87 21.26
CA LYS A 66 -3.59 11.57 21.98
C LYS A 66 -2.25 10.85 21.84
N ILE A 67 -2.24 9.52 21.91
CA ILE A 67 -1.03 8.71 21.73
C ILE A 67 -0.57 8.78 20.27
N ALA A 68 -1.48 8.57 19.31
CA ALA A 68 -1.16 8.57 17.89
C ALA A 68 -0.60 9.93 17.40
N LYS A 69 -1.01 11.05 18.02
CA LYS A 69 -0.49 12.39 17.71
C LYS A 69 0.95 12.62 18.17
N LEU A 70 1.43 11.87 19.16
CA LEU A 70 2.83 11.93 19.60
C LEU A 70 3.78 11.24 18.60
N ILE A 71 3.27 10.38 17.72
CA ILE A 71 4.11 9.78 16.68
C ILE A 71 4.51 10.88 15.68
N PRO A 72 5.81 11.09 15.41
CA PRO A 72 6.28 12.09 14.46
C PRO A 72 5.67 11.88 13.06
N PHE A 73 5.45 12.99 12.34
CA PHE A 73 5.02 12.92 10.94
C PHE A 73 6.24 12.82 10.02
N GLU A 74 6.72 11.60 9.84
CA GLU A 74 7.87 11.27 9.01
C GLU A 74 7.55 10.06 8.14
N LEU A 75 7.97 10.10 6.88
CA LEU A 75 7.77 9.00 5.94
C LEU A 75 8.55 7.77 6.42
N GLY A 76 7.86 6.63 6.60
CA GLY A 76 8.48 5.39 7.06
C GLY A 76 8.91 5.39 8.54
N ILE A 77 8.32 6.27 9.37
CA ILE A 77 8.50 6.20 10.82
C ILE A 77 8.00 4.85 11.38
N THR A 78 8.78 4.26 12.28
CA THR A 78 8.41 3.06 13.06
C THR A 78 8.08 3.43 14.49
N LEU A 79 7.34 2.58 15.20
CA LEU A 79 7.04 2.80 16.63
C LEU A 79 8.29 2.91 17.49
N ASP A 80 9.32 2.12 17.19
CA ASP A 80 10.61 2.19 17.90
C ASP A 80 11.30 3.53 17.70
N LYS A 81 11.40 4.01 16.46
CA LYS A 81 11.95 5.34 16.17
C LYS A 81 11.10 6.45 16.78
N ALA A 82 9.78 6.28 16.85
CA ALA A 82 8.91 7.25 17.49
C ALA A 82 9.18 7.35 19.00
N LEU A 83 9.39 6.22 19.69
CA LEU A 83 9.75 6.19 21.10
C LEU A 83 11.15 6.76 21.38
N GLU A 84 12.08 6.62 20.45
CA GLU A 84 13.41 7.25 20.56
C GLU A 84 13.36 8.77 20.37
N LYS A 85 12.51 9.26 19.46
CA LYS A 85 12.45 10.69 19.07
C LYS A 85 11.51 11.55 19.91
N GLU A 86 10.44 10.98 20.44
CA GLU A 86 9.41 11.72 21.19
C GLU A 86 9.41 11.33 22.67
N GLU A 87 9.97 12.19 23.51
CA GLU A 87 10.07 11.98 24.95
C GLU A 87 8.71 11.77 25.61
N ALA A 88 7.69 12.51 25.18
CA ALA A 88 6.36 12.38 25.75
C ALA A 88 5.74 11.00 25.46
N LEU A 89 6.01 10.43 24.28
CA LEU A 89 5.55 9.08 23.93
C LEU A 89 6.26 8.04 24.78
N ARG A 90 7.60 8.17 24.93
CA ARG A 90 8.40 7.28 25.77
C ARG A 90 7.98 7.32 27.23
N SER A 91 7.82 8.52 27.79
CA SER A 91 7.38 8.70 29.18
C SER A 91 6.03 8.03 29.43
N ARG A 92 5.06 8.17 28.50
CA ARG A 92 3.76 7.50 28.64
C ARG A 92 3.88 5.98 28.52
N TYR A 93 4.70 5.50 27.59
CA TYR A 93 4.96 4.07 27.44
C TYR A 93 5.58 3.45 28.70
N GLU A 94 6.47 4.17 29.40
CA GLU A 94 7.12 3.68 30.62
C GLU A 94 6.23 3.77 31.87
N GLN A 95 5.35 4.78 31.93
CA GLN A 95 4.59 5.11 33.15
C GLN A 95 3.13 4.63 33.13
N GLU A 96 2.54 4.44 31.94
CA GLU A 96 1.13 4.06 31.80
C GLU A 96 1.03 2.63 31.25
N GLU A 97 0.52 1.71 32.08
CA GLU A 97 0.41 0.29 31.73
C GLU A 97 -0.45 0.05 30.47
N ASP A 98 -1.57 0.78 30.35
CA ASP A 98 -2.45 0.70 29.18
C ASP A 98 -1.74 1.15 27.89
N VAL A 99 -0.90 2.20 27.97
CA VAL A 99 -0.15 2.68 26.80
C VAL A 99 0.92 1.67 26.41
N ARG A 100 1.61 1.08 27.39
CA ARG A 100 2.59 0.02 27.14
C ARG A 100 1.96 -1.17 26.42
N ALA A 101 0.85 -1.70 26.95
CA ALA A 101 0.14 -2.82 26.35
C ALA A 101 -0.33 -2.52 24.92
N LEU A 102 -0.86 -1.31 24.69
CA LEU A 102 -1.26 -0.85 23.37
C LEU A 102 -0.07 -0.83 22.38
N ILE A 103 1.05 -0.22 22.78
CA ILE A 103 2.21 -0.04 21.90
C ILE A 103 2.92 -1.36 21.63
N ASP A 104 3.03 -2.25 22.62
CA ASP A 104 3.65 -3.57 22.43
C ASP A 104 2.85 -4.44 21.45
N MET A 105 1.53 -4.41 21.54
CA MET A 105 0.66 -5.07 20.56
C MET A 105 0.78 -4.40 19.18
N ALA A 106 0.82 -3.07 19.13
CA ALA A 106 0.97 -2.33 17.89
C ALA A 106 2.30 -2.62 17.18
N ARG A 107 3.41 -2.82 17.93
CA ARG A 107 4.72 -3.23 17.38
C ARG A 107 4.67 -4.57 16.67
N GLN A 108 3.88 -5.52 17.17
CA GLN A 108 3.73 -6.84 16.53
C GLN A 108 2.97 -6.77 15.20
N LEU A 109 2.17 -5.72 15.00
CA LEU A 109 1.31 -5.55 13.83
C LEU A 109 1.84 -4.49 12.86
N GLU A 110 2.79 -3.67 13.27
CA GLU A 110 3.37 -2.60 12.44
C GLU A 110 3.93 -3.18 11.13
N GLY A 111 3.57 -2.56 10.01
CA GLY A 111 4.04 -2.94 8.68
C GLY A 111 3.31 -4.13 8.04
N LEU A 112 2.44 -4.83 8.76
CA LEU A 112 1.63 -5.89 8.15
C LEU A 112 0.66 -5.32 7.10
N THR A 113 0.48 -6.06 6.02
CA THR A 113 -0.49 -5.76 4.96
C THR A 113 -1.92 -5.84 5.50
N ARG A 114 -2.70 -4.80 5.24
CA ARG A 114 -4.07 -4.64 5.75
C ARG A 114 -5.13 -4.75 4.66
N ASN A 115 -4.88 -4.14 3.51
CA ASN A 115 -5.85 -4.08 2.43
C ASN A 115 -5.16 -4.01 1.06
N SER A 116 -5.91 -4.43 0.06
CA SER A 116 -5.61 -4.21 -1.35
C SER A 116 -6.21 -2.87 -1.80
N GLY A 117 -5.45 -2.12 -2.58
CA GLY A 117 -5.86 -0.94 -3.30
C GLY A 117 -5.47 -1.03 -4.78
N LYS A 118 -5.77 0.02 -5.54
CA LYS A 118 -5.37 0.14 -6.95
C LYS A 118 -4.21 1.13 -7.04
N HIS A 119 -3.16 0.77 -7.78
CA HIS A 119 -2.05 1.67 -8.05
C HIS A 119 -2.52 2.84 -8.91
N ALA A 120 -2.27 4.07 -8.46
CA ALA A 120 -2.75 5.27 -9.13
C ALA A 120 -2.07 5.51 -10.49
N GLY A 121 -0.78 5.19 -10.61
CA GLY A 121 0.03 5.46 -11.81
C GLY A 121 0.61 4.20 -12.43
N GLY A 122 -0.23 3.23 -12.83
CA GLY A 122 0.28 2.02 -13.47
C GLY A 122 -0.80 1.19 -14.15
N VAL A 123 -0.74 1.12 -15.48
CA VAL A 123 -1.48 0.15 -16.30
C VAL A 123 -0.46 -0.81 -16.91
N VAL A 124 -0.77 -2.10 -16.87
CA VAL A 124 0.06 -3.16 -17.45
C VAL A 124 -0.63 -3.69 -18.69
N ILE A 125 0.13 -3.86 -19.76
CA ILE A 125 -0.34 -4.44 -21.02
C ILE A 125 0.50 -5.69 -21.31
N ALA A 126 -0.15 -6.84 -21.28
CA ALA A 126 0.46 -8.13 -21.60
C ALA A 126 0.39 -8.44 -23.11
N PRO A 127 1.35 -9.20 -23.67
CA PRO A 127 1.30 -9.63 -25.06
C PRO A 127 0.19 -10.66 -25.32
N THR A 128 -0.15 -11.46 -24.31
CA THR A 128 -1.25 -12.44 -24.29
C THR A 128 -2.17 -12.16 -23.09
N VAL A 129 -2.98 -13.14 -22.65
CA VAL A 129 -3.87 -12.95 -21.50
C VAL A 129 -3.05 -12.75 -20.22
N LEU A 130 -3.50 -11.85 -19.33
CA LEU A 130 -2.77 -11.51 -18.10
C LEU A 130 -2.46 -12.71 -17.21
N THR A 131 -3.37 -13.70 -17.21
CA THR A 131 -3.25 -14.93 -16.43
C THR A 131 -2.08 -15.83 -16.84
N ASP A 132 -1.47 -15.59 -18.01
CA ASP A 132 -0.22 -16.26 -18.39
C ASP A 132 0.97 -15.77 -17.54
N PHE A 133 0.84 -14.62 -16.87
CA PHE A 133 1.92 -13.94 -16.16
C PHE A 133 1.61 -13.69 -14.68
N THR A 134 0.36 -13.34 -14.34
CA THR A 134 -0.03 -12.92 -12.98
C THR A 134 -1.45 -13.36 -12.63
N PRO A 135 -1.71 -13.83 -11.39
CA PRO A 135 -3.07 -14.00 -10.91
C PRO A 135 -3.76 -12.63 -10.76
N LEU A 136 -5.08 -12.63 -10.89
CA LEU A 136 -5.89 -11.41 -10.89
C LEU A 136 -6.71 -11.27 -9.62
N TYR A 137 -6.83 -10.05 -9.13
CA TYR A 137 -7.76 -9.60 -8.12
C TYR A 137 -8.87 -8.81 -8.80
N CYS A 138 -10.10 -9.03 -8.34
CA CYS A 138 -11.28 -8.30 -8.78
C CYS A 138 -12.08 -7.91 -7.54
N GLU A 139 -12.43 -6.63 -7.42
CA GLU A 139 -13.31 -6.18 -6.35
C GLU A 139 -14.72 -6.73 -6.56
N GLN A 140 -15.46 -6.90 -5.47
CA GLN A 140 -16.88 -7.25 -5.54
C GLN A 140 -17.61 -6.20 -6.40
N ASP A 141 -18.42 -6.67 -7.34
CA ASP A 141 -19.20 -5.86 -8.29
C ASP A 141 -18.38 -5.03 -9.30
N SER A 142 -17.06 -5.27 -9.43
CA SER A 142 -16.23 -4.65 -10.46
C SER A 142 -15.96 -5.59 -11.65
N THR A 143 -15.71 -5.00 -12.82
CA THR A 143 -15.15 -5.70 -13.99
C THR A 143 -13.70 -5.28 -14.26
N ASP A 144 -13.09 -4.52 -13.35
CA ASP A 144 -11.69 -4.15 -13.43
C ASP A 144 -10.81 -5.30 -12.93
N LEU A 145 -9.90 -5.71 -13.80
CA LEU A 145 -8.89 -6.71 -13.47
C LEU A 145 -7.65 -6.01 -12.93
N ILE A 146 -7.20 -6.45 -11.76
CA ILE A 146 -6.02 -5.91 -11.08
C ILE A 146 -5.02 -7.05 -10.91
N SER A 147 -3.77 -6.87 -11.33
CA SER A 147 -2.69 -7.83 -11.10
C SER A 147 -2.46 -7.98 -9.59
N GLN A 148 -2.38 -9.20 -9.06
CA GLN A 148 -2.04 -9.42 -7.64
C GLN A 148 -0.56 -9.16 -7.31
N PHE A 149 0.27 -9.04 -8.34
CA PHE A 149 1.65 -8.58 -8.22
C PHE A 149 1.68 -7.05 -8.16
N ASP A 150 2.44 -6.52 -7.20
CA ASP A 150 2.72 -5.08 -7.13
C ASP A 150 3.67 -4.64 -8.24
N LYS A 151 4.04 -3.35 -8.30
CA LYS A 151 4.87 -2.80 -9.39
C LYS A 151 6.18 -3.58 -9.54
N GLY A 152 6.85 -3.90 -8.42
CA GLY A 152 8.13 -4.61 -8.46
C GLY A 152 7.98 -6.04 -8.95
N ASP A 153 6.94 -6.75 -8.48
CA ASP A 153 6.68 -8.13 -8.87
C ASP A 153 6.22 -8.24 -10.34
N VAL A 154 5.41 -7.29 -10.83
CA VAL A 154 5.00 -7.21 -12.24
C VAL A 154 6.21 -7.03 -13.16
N GLU A 155 7.12 -6.14 -12.78
CA GLU A 155 8.36 -5.95 -13.53
C GLU A 155 9.23 -7.21 -13.49
N ALA A 156 9.30 -7.90 -12.35
CA ALA A 156 10.08 -9.14 -12.23
C ALA A 156 9.58 -10.27 -13.14
N VAL A 157 8.26 -10.33 -13.42
CA VAL A 157 7.67 -11.32 -14.34
C VAL A 157 7.71 -10.90 -15.81
N GLY A 158 8.39 -9.79 -16.13
CA GLY A 158 8.65 -9.38 -17.51
C GLY A 158 7.49 -8.60 -18.16
N LEU A 159 6.58 -8.07 -17.35
CA LEU A 159 5.54 -7.16 -17.83
C LEU A 159 5.98 -5.71 -17.61
N ALA A 160 5.92 -4.90 -18.67
CA ALA A 160 6.15 -3.47 -18.56
C ALA A 160 4.88 -2.80 -18.00
N GLY A 161 5.03 -2.08 -16.89
CA GLY A 161 4.06 -1.09 -16.45
C GLY A 161 4.23 0.20 -17.25
N ALA A 162 3.11 0.90 -17.51
CA ALA A 162 3.08 2.27 -18.03
C ALA A 162 2.34 3.17 -17.04
#